data_AF-C5DMR1-F1
#
_entry.id   AF-C5DMR1-F1
#
_cell.length_a   1.000
_cell.length_b   1.000
_cell.length_c   1.000
_cell.angle_alpha   90.00
_cell.angle_beta   90.00
_cell.angle_gamma   90.00
#
_symmetry.space_group_name_H-M   'P 1'
#
loop_
_entity.id
_entity.type
_entity.pdbx_description
1 polymer ?
#
loop_
_entity_poly.entity_id
_entity_poly.type
_entity_poly.pdbx_seq_one_letter_code
_entity_poly.pdbx_strand_id
1 'polypeptide(L)'
;MDFYAFLVLFVIIVAFVLLLPLLSGTFAYKFRKPAARAGKTDHEHLSRTQKLKEKLEFSKDENPIKFQLRDNASTSSRNKPFEVDSKTGLKKRTIGKYSADPNEFDYDLTELIEEDVLEEKKENELRYQQFAGREQEESEALV
;
A
#
# COMPACT_ATOMS: atom_id res chain seq x y z
N MET A 1 16.96 55.37 -18.19
CA MET A 1 15.52 55.62 -18.41
C MET A 1 15.01 54.54 -19.34
N ASP A 2 14.91 53.31 -18.84
CA ASP A 2 14.49 52.16 -19.65
C ASP A 2 13.04 51.80 -19.33
N PHE A 3 12.23 52.83 -19.05
CA PHE A 3 10.80 52.70 -18.80
C PHE A 3 10.12 51.92 -19.92
N TYR A 4 10.58 52.13 -21.16
CA TYR A 4 10.13 51.36 -22.31
C TYR A 4 10.48 49.86 -22.21
N ALA A 5 11.68 49.50 -21.75
CA ALA A 5 12.07 48.11 -21.55
C ALA A 5 11.23 47.44 -20.45
N PHE A 6 10.95 48.15 -19.35
CA PHE A 6 10.04 47.65 -18.31
C PHE A 6 8.62 47.47 -18.81
N LEU A 7 8.12 48.39 -19.64
CA LEU A 7 6.78 48.28 -20.24
C LEU A 7 6.69 47.08 -21.18
N VAL A 8 7.70 46.86 -22.03
CA VAL A 8 7.78 45.68 -22.91
C VAL A 8 7.84 44.39 -22.10
N LEU A 9 8.67 44.33 -21.05
CA LEU A 9 8.76 43.15 -20.17
C LEU A 9 7.44 42.86 -19.46
N PHE A 10 6.75 43.89 -18.97
CA PHE A 10 5.45 43.75 -18.32
C PHE A 10 4.40 43.16 -19.27
N VAL A 11 4.35 43.64 -20.51
CA VAL A 11 3.42 43.10 -21.53
C VAL A 11 3.70 41.62 -21.81
N ILE A 12 4.98 41.22 -21.89
CA ILE A 12 5.36 39.81 -22.09
C ILE A 12 4.89 38.93 -20.93
N ILE A 13 5.10 39.38 -19.69
CA ILE A 13 4.68 38.63 -18.49
C ILE A 13 3.16 38.46 -18.46
N VAL A 14 2.41 39.54 -18.71
CA VAL A 14 0.94 39.49 -18.74
C VAL A 14 0.45 38.55 -19.84
N ALA A 15 1.07 38.59 -21.03
CA ALA A 15 0.73 37.67 -22.11
C ALA A 15 0.94 36.20 -21.71
N PHE A 16 2.04 35.87 -21.04
CA PHE A 16 2.30 34.51 -20.54
C PHE A 16 1.29 34.05 -19.49
N VAL A 17 0.94 34.91 -18.52
CA VAL A 17 -0.04 34.58 -17.48
C VAL A 17 -1.42 34.30 -18.09
N LEU A 18 -1.79 35.00 -19.17
CA LEU A 18 -3.04 34.77 -19.88
C LEU A 18 -2.99 33.54 -20.81
N LEU A 19 -1.84 33.26 -21.45
CA LEU A 19 -1.70 32.09 -22.32
C LEU A 19 -1.58 30.77 -21.57
N LEU A 20 -0.88 30.75 -20.43
CA LEU A 20 -0.65 29.54 -19.63
C LEU A 20 -1.93 28.75 -19.31
N PRO A 21 -3.02 29.34 -18.78
CA PRO A 21 -4.25 28.60 -18.51
C PRO A 21 -4.95 28.11 -19.80
N LEU A 22 -4.79 28.83 -20.93
CA LEU A 22 -5.35 28.43 -22.22
C LEU A 22 -4.62 27.19 -22.79
N LEU A 23 -3.28 27.17 -22.70
CA LEU A 23 -2.46 26.03 -23.16
C LEU A 23 -2.52 24.85 -22.18
N SER A 24 -2.68 25.11 -20.88
CA SER A 24 -2.71 24.08 -19.84
C SER A 24 -3.92 23.15 -19.91
N GLY A 25 -4.92 23.45 -20.77
CA GLY A 25 -6.09 22.57 -20.97
C GLY A 25 -6.93 22.33 -19.71
N THR A 26 -6.75 23.14 -18.66
CA THR A 26 -7.44 22.98 -17.37
C THR A 26 -8.92 23.31 -17.45
N PHE A 27 -9.36 23.98 -18.52
CA PHE A 27 -10.75 24.32 -18.80
C PHE A 27 -11.36 23.47 -19.93
N ALA A 28 -11.24 22.14 -19.86
CA ALA A 28 -12.00 21.25 -20.73
C ALA A 28 -13.46 21.11 -20.25
N TYR A 29 -14.28 22.14 -20.46
CA TYR A 29 -15.72 22.08 -20.15
C TYR A 29 -16.48 21.34 -21.25
N LYS A 30 -16.82 20.06 -21.02
CA LYS A 30 -17.66 19.28 -21.94
C LYS A 30 -19.14 19.57 -21.68
N PHE A 31 -19.74 20.43 -22.51
CA PHE A 31 -21.18 20.66 -22.53
C PHE A 31 -21.90 19.37 -23.00
N ARG A 32 -22.50 18.61 -22.07
CA ARG A 32 -23.43 17.52 -22.43
C ARG A 32 -24.84 18.09 -22.50
N LYS A 33 -25.44 18.12 -23.70
CA LYS A 33 -26.88 18.38 -23.86
C LYS A 33 -27.67 17.17 -23.34
N PRO A 34 -28.70 17.38 -22.50
CA PRO A 34 -29.52 16.28 -22.01
C PRO A 34 -30.36 15.71 -23.16
N ALA A 35 -30.21 14.41 -23.42
CA ALA A 35 -31.08 13.69 -24.34
C ALA A 35 -32.43 13.46 -23.66
N ALA A 36 -33.51 13.98 -24.25
CA ALA A 36 -34.88 13.76 -23.78
C ALA A 36 -35.23 12.27 -23.87
N ARG A 37 -35.61 11.66 -22.74
CA ARG A 37 -36.02 10.25 -22.64
C ARG A 37 -37.53 10.14 -22.86
N ALA A 38 -37.95 9.25 -23.76
CA ALA A 38 -39.33 8.83 -23.95
C ALA A 38 -39.54 7.40 -23.44
N GLY A 39 -40.57 7.21 -22.58
CA GLY A 39 -41.25 5.95 -22.24
C GLY A 39 -40.45 4.91 -21.43
N LYS A 40 -41.03 4.09 -20.54
CA LYS A 40 -42.41 3.78 -20.15
C LYS A 40 -42.39 3.27 -18.69
N THR A 41 -43.49 3.52 -18.00
CA THR A 41 -43.87 3.00 -16.68
C THR A 41 -44.23 1.51 -16.76
N ASP A 42 -43.88 0.72 -15.74
CA ASP A 42 -44.72 -0.38 -15.28
C ASP A 42 -44.54 -0.57 -13.76
N HIS A 43 -45.68 -0.72 -13.09
CA HIS A 43 -45.84 -0.86 -11.65
C HIS A 43 -45.49 -2.28 -11.20
N GLU A 44 -44.69 -2.43 -10.13
CA GLU A 44 -44.92 -3.47 -9.11
C GLU A 44 -44.18 -3.16 -7.78
N HIS A 45 -44.88 -3.47 -6.68
CA HIS A 45 -44.52 -3.43 -5.27
C HIS A 45 -43.05 -3.21 -4.86
N LEU A 46 -42.67 -1.95 -4.60
CA LEU A 46 -41.40 -1.60 -3.97
C LEU A 46 -41.56 -1.36 -2.44
N SER A 47 -40.71 -2.02 -1.66
CA SER A 47 -40.59 -1.90 -0.20
C SER A 47 -40.23 -0.47 0.25
N ARG A 48 -40.50 -0.11 1.52
CA ARG A 48 -40.22 1.25 2.06
C ARG A 48 -38.76 1.69 1.85
N THR A 49 -37.82 0.76 1.87
CA THR A 49 -36.39 0.99 1.56
C THR A 49 -36.15 1.26 0.08
N GLN A 50 -36.90 0.61 -0.82
CA GLN A 50 -36.85 0.90 -2.25
C GLN A 50 -37.53 2.23 -2.61
N LYS A 51 -38.63 2.62 -1.93
CA LYS A 51 -39.25 3.96 -2.08
C LYS A 51 -38.33 5.09 -1.61
N LEU A 52 -37.52 4.83 -0.57
CA LEU A 52 -36.47 5.76 -0.15
C LEU A 52 -35.31 5.78 -1.13
N LYS A 53 -34.93 4.64 -1.71
CA LYS A 53 -33.93 4.55 -2.78
C LYS A 53 -34.37 5.32 -4.02
N GLU A 54 -35.65 5.24 -4.38
CA GLU A 54 -36.26 5.96 -5.51
C GLU A 54 -36.41 7.46 -5.24
N LYS A 55 -36.68 7.87 -3.98
CA LYS A 55 -36.62 9.29 -3.55
C LYS A 55 -35.21 9.82 -3.36
N LEU A 56 -34.21 8.95 -3.15
CA LEU A 56 -32.78 9.27 -3.03
C LEU A 56 -32.04 9.12 -4.36
N GLU A 57 -32.68 8.54 -5.38
CA GLU A 57 -32.40 8.80 -6.78
C GLU A 57 -32.87 10.22 -7.13
N PHE A 58 -32.46 11.20 -6.32
CA PHE A 58 -32.04 12.47 -6.88
C PHE A 58 -31.09 12.11 -8.00
N SER A 59 -31.52 12.41 -9.22
CA SER A 59 -30.76 12.20 -10.43
C SER A 59 -29.32 12.56 -10.13
N LYS A 60 -28.40 11.61 -10.37
CA LYS A 60 -26.97 11.73 -10.09
C LYS A 60 -26.38 13.04 -10.61
N ASP A 61 -27.08 13.81 -11.45
CA ASP A 61 -26.67 15.06 -12.07
C ASP A 61 -27.11 16.36 -11.36
N GLU A 62 -27.90 16.30 -10.28
CA GLU A 62 -28.32 17.51 -9.52
C GLU A 62 -27.49 17.83 -8.28
N ASN A 63 -26.49 17.00 -7.93
CA ASN A 63 -25.65 17.26 -6.76
C ASN A 63 -24.41 18.11 -7.16
N PRO A 64 -24.31 19.40 -6.80
CA PRO A 64 -23.19 20.27 -7.19
C PRO A 64 -21.87 19.91 -6.48
N ILE A 65 -21.91 18.98 -5.53
CA ILE A 65 -20.75 18.55 -4.74
C ILE A 65 -20.51 17.06 -4.99
N LYS A 66 -19.89 16.73 -6.14
CA LYS A 66 -19.32 15.40 -6.38
C LYS A 66 -17.84 15.47 -6.01
N PHE A 67 -17.49 15.00 -4.81
CA PHE A 67 -16.10 14.68 -4.49
C PHE A 67 -15.68 13.49 -5.36
N GLN A 68 -14.98 13.78 -6.45
CA GLN A 68 -14.33 12.75 -7.26
C GLN A 68 -13.12 12.24 -6.47
N LEU A 69 -13.33 11.22 -5.63
CA LEU A 69 -12.19 10.42 -5.17
C LEU A 69 -11.65 9.70 -6.40
N ARG A 70 -10.42 10.04 -6.79
CA ARG A 70 -9.69 9.34 -7.82
C ARG A 70 -9.38 7.94 -7.28
N ASP A 71 -10.13 6.94 -7.76
CA ASP A 71 -9.82 5.51 -7.53
C ASP A 71 -8.48 5.08 -8.17
N ASN A 72 -7.79 6.01 -8.87
CA ASN A 72 -6.47 5.82 -9.45
C ASN A 72 -5.32 6.30 -8.54
N ALA A 73 -5.56 6.53 -7.24
CA ALA A 73 -4.49 6.38 -6.26
C ALA A 73 -4.28 4.88 -6.02
N SER A 74 -3.82 4.20 -7.07
CA SER A 74 -3.24 2.87 -7.01
C SER A 74 -2.18 2.93 -5.93
N THR A 75 -2.52 2.33 -4.79
CA THR A 75 -1.65 2.00 -3.68
C THR A 75 -0.36 1.41 -4.24
N SER A 76 0.66 2.25 -4.36
CA SER A 76 2.06 1.90 -4.52
C SER A 76 2.56 1.26 -3.23
N SER A 77 2.01 0.11 -2.88
CA SER A 77 2.55 -0.77 -1.86
C SER A 77 2.25 -2.22 -2.24
N ARG A 78 2.97 -2.70 -3.25
CA ARG A 78 3.54 -4.05 -3.32
C ARG A 78 2.69 -5.15 -2.66
N ASN A 79 1.74 -5.71 -3.42
CA ASN A 79 1.23 -7.08 -3.32
C ASN A 79 0.88 -7.63 -1.92
N LYS A 80 0.19 -6.89 -1.04
CA LYS A 80 -0.48 -7.49 0.12
C LYS A 80 -1.99 -7.29 0.05
N PRO A 81 -2.81 -8.36 0.09
CA PRO A 81 -4.26 -8.21 0.18
C PRO A 81 -4.58 -7.53 1.52
N PHE A 82 -5.20 -6.36 1.46
CA PHE A 82 -5.72 -5.71 2.66
C PHE A 82 -6.95 -6.49 3.14
N GLU A 83 -7.00 -6.79 4.44
CA GLU A 83 -8.16 -7.43 5.04
C GLU A 83 -9.25 -6.38 5.32
N VAL A 84 -10.44 -6.61 4.76
CA VAL A 84 -11.61 -5.73 4.92
C VAL A 84 -12.47 -6.27 6.04
N ASP A 85 -12.93 -5.40 6.94
CA ASP A 85 -13.85 -5.79 8.01
C ASP A 85 -15.24 -6.09 7.44
N SER A 86 -15.77 -7.30 7.70
CA SER A 86 -17.06 -7.75 7.18
C SER A 86 -18.25 -6.99 7.75
N LYS A 87 -18.09 -6.35 8.92
CA LYS A 87 -19.18 -5.57 9.55
C LYS A 87 -19.24 -4.14 9.04
N THR A 88 -18.09 -3.51 8.78
CA THR A 88 -18.00 -2.09 8.42
C THR A 88 -17.65 -1.86 6.95
N GLY A 89 -17.12 -2.85 6.24
CA GLY A 89 -16.62 -2.72 4.88
C GLY A 89 -15.37 -1.84 4.76
N LEU A 90 -14.79 -1.41 5.88
CA LEU A 90 -13.63 -0.54 5.94
C LEU A 90 -12.35 -1.38 6.05
N LYS A 91 -11.24 -0.80 5.57
CA LYS A 91 -9.90 -1.39 5.71
C LYS A 91 -9.54 -1.56 7.19
N LYS A 92 -9.18 -2.77 7.61
CA LYS A 92 -8.66 -2.99 8.97
C LYS A 92 -7.37 -2.19 9.16
N ARG A 93 -7.34 -1.36 10.22
CA ARG A 93 -6.16 -0.56 10.61
C ARG A 93 -5.03 -1.43 11.17
N THR A 94 -5.38 -2.52 11.84
CA THR A 94 -4.43 -3.48 12.42
C THR A 94 -4.40 -4.73 11.54
N ILE A 95 -3.31 -4.89 10.78
CA ILE A 95 -3.06 -6.05 9.89
C ILE A 95 -2.02 -6.99 10.54
N GLY A 96 -1.88 -6.92 11.87
CA GLY A 96 -1.03 -7.84 12.62
C GLY A 96 -1.72 -9.18 12.72
N LYS A 97 -1.08 -10.24 12.22
CA LYS A 97 -1.46 -11.61 12.58
C LYS A 97 -0.87 -11.86 13.97
N TYR A 98 -1.71 -11.93 14.97
CA TYR A 98 -1.30 -12.31 16.32
C TYR A 98 -1.48 -13.81 16.45
N SER A 99 -0.44 -14.50 16.90
CA SER A 99 -0.63 -15.85 17.40
C SER A 99 -1.43 -15.78 18.71
N ALA A 100 -2.34 -16.72 18.89
CA ALA A 100 -3.05 -16.91 20.15
C ALA A 100 -2.22 -17.73 21.15
N ASP A 101 -1.17 -18.40 20.68
CA ASP A 101 -0.30 -19.21 21.50
C ASP A 101 0.80 -18.34 22.11
N PRO A 102 0.87 -18.20 23.45
CA PRO A 102 1.93 -17.45 24.10
C PRO A 102 3.32 -18.06 23.86
N ASN A 103 3.39 -19.36 23.53
CA ASN A 103 4.64 -20.08 23.44
C ASN A 103 5.20 -20.15 22.01
N GLU A 104 4.51 -19.61 20.99
CA GLU A 104 4.99 -19.68 19.59
C GLU A 104 6.32 -18.96 19.37
N PHE A 105 6.69 -18.05 20.28
CA PHE A 105 7.96 -17.33 20.26
C PHE A 105 8.88 -17.69 21.44
N ASP A 106 8.50 -18.69 22.24
CA ASP A 106 9.37 -19.23 23.27
C ASP A 106 10.35 -20.19 22.62
N TYR A 107 11.64 -19.89 22.73
CA TYR A 107 12.68 -20.81 22.26
C TYR A 107 12.84 -21.96 23.24
N ASP A 108 12.93 -23.19 22.72
CA ASP A 108 13.23 -24.37 23.53
C ASP A 108 14.68 -24.29 24.02
N LEU A 109 14.85 -23.81 25.26
CA LEU A 109 16.17 -23.68 25.90
C LEU A 109 16.95 -25.01 25.91
N THR A 110 16.24 -26.14 25.99
CA THR A 110 16.85 -27.46 25.94
C THR A 110 17.48 -27.74 24.58
N GLU A 111 16.81 -27.38 23.48
CA GLU A 111 17.35 -27.53 22.12
C GLU A 111 18.63 -26.69 21.97
N LEU A 112 18.61 -25.46 22.46
CA LEU A 112 19.76 -24.55 22.39
C LEU A 112 20.96 -25.07 23.20
N ILE A 113 20.71 -25.59 24.41
CA ILE A 113 21.76 -26.17 25.26
C ILE A 113 22.35 -27.43 24.61
N GLU A 114 21.52 -28.26 23.98
CA GLU A 114 21.98 -29.47 23.32
C GLU A 114 22.86 -29.18 22.10
N GLU A 115 22.52 -28.13 21.32
CA GLU A 115 23.34 -27.65 20.21
C GLU A 115 24.74 -27.21 20.70
N ASP A 116 24.80 -26.38 21.75
CA ASP A 116 26.07 -25.90 22.33
C ASP A 116 26.94 -27.06 22.84
N VAL A 117 26.34 -28.03 23.54
CA VAL A 117 27.07 -29.19 24.09
C VAL A 117 27.61 -30.10 22.97
N LEU A 118 26.89 -30.23 21.86
CA LEU A 118 27.34 -31.02 20.72
C LEU A 118 28.51 -30.35 19.99
N GLU A 119 28.47 -29.03 19.87
CA GLU A 119 29.56 -28.26 19.26
C GLU A 119 30.83 -28.33 20.12
N GLU A 120 30.71 -28.13 21.44
CA GLU A 120 31.84 -28.25 22.37
C GLU A 120 32.46 -29.66 22.36
N LYS A 121 31.64 -30.71 22.27
CA LYS A 121 32.15 -32.09 22.15
C LYS A 121 32.95 -32.30 20.87
N LYS A 122 32.46 -31.82 19.73
CA LYS A 122 33.18 -31.90 18.46
C LYS A 122 34.51 -31.17 18.51
N GLU A 123 34.54 -29.96 19.06
CA GLU A 123 35.78 -29.20 19.21
C GLU A 123 36.80 -29.92 20.10
N ASN A 124 36.35 -30.50 21.21
CA ASN A 124 37.19 -31.27 22.11
C ASN A 124 37.73 -32.55 21.46
N GLU A 125 36.92 -33.26 20.69
CA GLU A 125 37.36 -34.44 19.92
C GLU A 125 38.41 -34.08 18.87
N LEU A 126 38.19 -33.00 18.12
CA LEU A 126 39.16 -32.48 17.14
C LEU A 126 40.47 -32.09 17.82
N ARG A 127 40.39 -31.41 18.97
CA ARG A 127 41.55 -31.03 19.77
C ARG A 127 42.31 -32.28 20.23
N TYR A 128 41.62 -33.28 20.75
CA TYR A 128 42.23 -34.53 21.20
C TYR A 128 42.95 -35.26 20.05
N GLN A 129 42.33 -35.34 18.87
CA GLN A 129 42.93 -35.95 17.68
C GLN A 129 44.22 -35.23 17.24
N GLN A 130 44.26 -33.89 17.33
CA GLN A 130 45.46 -33.10 17.01
C GLN A 130 46.62 -33.39 17.96
N PHE A 131 46.35 -33.64 19.24
CA PHE A 131 47.39 -33.97 20.22
C PHE A 131 47.81 -35.45 20.15
N ALA A 132 46.85 -36.36 19.99
CA ALA A 132 47.14 -37.79 19.85
C ALA A 132 48.05 -38.11 18.65
N GLY A 133 47.84 -37.43 17.50
CA GLY A 133 48.69 -37.59 16.33
C GLY A 133 50.14 -37.12 16.55
N ARG A 134 50.34 -36.03 17.31
CA ARG A 134 51.69 -35.51 17.63
C ARG A 134 52.45 -36.41 18.58
N GLU A 135 51.78 -36.98 19.59
CA GLU A 135 52.43 -37.93 20.51
C GLU A 135 52.89 -39.19 19.78
N GLN A 136 52.11 -39.67 18.80
CA GLN A 136 52.52 -40.78 17.93
C GLN A 136 53.73 -40.42 17.06
N GLU A 137 53.74 -39.26 16.40
CA GLU A 137 54.88 -38.79 15.61
C GLU A 137 56.16 -38.61 16.45
N GLU A 138 56.05 -38.07 17.67
CA GLU A 138 57.18 -37.93 18.58
C GLU A 138 57.71 -39.29 19.07
N SER A 139 56.82 -40.25 19.31
CA SER A 139 57.21 -41.61 19.74
C SER A 139 57.87 -42.44 18.63
N GLU A 140 57.45 -42.28 17.38
CA GLU A 140 58.07 -42.92 16.21
C GLU A 140 59.44 -42.30 15.86
N ALA A 141 59.64 -41.01 16.12
CA ALA A 141 60.93 -40.34 15.89
C ALA A 141 62.03 -40.72 16.91
N LEU A 142 61.66 -41.36 18.03
CA LEU A 142 62.57 -41.78 19.11
C LEU A 142 63.02 -43.25 19.01
N VAL A 143 62.46 -44.04 18.08
CA VAL A 143 62.80 -45.45 17.81
C VAL A 143 63.72 -45.56 16.60
#